data_AF-A0ABD2IHH8-F1
#
_entry.id   AF-A0ABD2IHH8-F1
#
_cell.length_a   1.000
_cell.length_b   1.000
_cell.length_c   1.000
_cell.angle_alpha   90.00
_cell.angle_beta   90.00
_cell.angle_gamma   90.00
#
_symmetry.space_group_name_H-M   'P 1'
#
loop_
_entity.id
_entity.type
_entity.pdbx_description
1 polymer ?
#
loop_
_entity_poly.entity_id
_entity_poly.type
_entity_poly.pdbx_seq_one_letter_code
_entity_poly.pdbx_strand_id
1 'polypeptide(L)' 'MHEAVVAARVLTKFQMGNFNEMYAILESSRRFSDQIQPMLQKMWMEAHYIETEQIQGSQLGPVDKYRVGKKHPLPPAIWK' A
#
# COMPACT_ATOMS: atom_id res chain seq x y z
N MET A 1 16.85 -5.27 10.63
CA MET A 1 16.56 -5.46 9.19
C MET A 1 16.72 -4.11 8.52
N HIS A 2 17.49 -4.01 7.44
CA HIS A 2 17.63 -2.75 6.71
C HIS A 2 16.31 -2.39 6.02
N GLU A 3 15.86 -1.13 6.16
CA GLU A 3 14.61 -0.63 5.57
C GLU A 3 14.53 -0.90 4.06
N ALA A 4 15.64 -0.77 3.36
CA ALA A 4 15.76 -1.07 1.93
C ALA A 4 15.37 -2.51 1.57
N VAL A 5 15.71 -3.49 2.42
CA VAL A 5 15.36 -4.91 2.20
C VAL A 5 13.86 -5.12 2.37
N VAL A 6 13.26 -4.46 3.36
CA VAL A 6 11.81 -4.54 3.59
C VAL A 6 11.06 -3.85 2.44
N ALA A 7 11.50 -2.66 2.03
CA ALA A 7 10.93 -1.95 0.89
C ALA A 7 11.02 -2.76 -0.41
N ALA A 8 12.16 -3.40 -0.67
CA ALA A 8 12.31 -4.28 -1.83
C ALA A 8 11.33 -5.46 -1.79
N ARG A 9 11.13 -6.09 -0.62
CA ARG A 9 10.15 -7.17 -0.45
C ARG A 9 8.72 -6.69 -0.70
N VAL A 10 8.33 -5.54 -0.14
CA VAL A 10 7.02 -4.91 -0.39
C VAL A 10 6.83 -4.67 -1.89
N LEU A 11 7.85 -4.14 -2.58
CA LEU A 11 7.84 -3.93 -4.03
C LEU A 11 7.66 -5.22 -4.82
N THR A 12 8.39 -6.28 -4.47
CA THR A 12 8.21 -7.59 -5.11
C THR A 12 6.77 -8.09 -4.96
N LYS A 13 6.18 -7.99 -3.76
CA LYS A 13 4.79 -8.42 -3.52
C LYS A 13 3.78 -7.59 -4.30
N PHE A 14 3.98 -6.28 -4.38
CA PHE A 14 3.16 -5.39 -5.20
C PHE A 14 3.20 -5.77 -6.69
N GLN A 15 4.39 -6.00 -7.24
CA GLN A 15 4.55 -6.41 -8.66
C GLN A 15 3.95 -7.78 -8.96
N MET A 16 3.95 -8.70 -7.98
CA MET A 16 3.32 -10.01 -8.11
C MET A 16 1.79 -9.97 -7.95
N GLY A 17 1.20 -8.82 -7.57
CA GLY A 17 -0.23 -8.72 -7.24
C GLY A 17 -0.60 -9.35 -5.88
N ASN A 18 0.40 -9.71 -5.06
CA ASN A 18 0.18 -10.32 -3.75
C ASN A 18 -0.03 -9.24 -2.67
N PHE A 19 -1.14 -8.52 -2.77
CA PHE A 19 -1.41 -7.37 -1.90
C PHE A 19 -1.59 -7.75 -0.42
N ASN A 20 -2.22 -8.89 -0.12
CA ASN A 20 -2.36 -9.38 1.26
C ASN A 20 -1.01 -9.52 2.00
N GLU A 21 0.00 -10.08 1.36
CA GLU A 21 1.34 -10.19 1.95
C GLU A 21 2.04 -8.83 2.03
N MET A 22 1.81 -7.96 1.05
CA MET A 22 2.30 -6.58 1.10
C MET A 22 1.76 -5.84 2.33
N TYR A 23 0.45 -5.94 2.59
CA TYR A 23 -0.20 -5.33 3.74
C TYR A 23 0.32 -5.89 5.06
N ALA A 24 0.42 -7.22 5.18
CA ALA A 24 0.96 -7.86 6.37
C ALA A 24 2.40 -7.41 6.70
N ILE A 25 3.24 -7.20 5.67
CA ILE A 25 4.60 -6.68 5.87
C ILE A 25 4.55 -5.22 6.35
N LEU A 26 3.70 -4.38 5.76
CA LEU A 26 3.59 -2.97 6.14
C LEU A 26 3.00 -2.77 7.54
N GLU A 27 2.02 -3.58 7.93
CA GLU A 27 1.38 -3.53 9.26
C GLU A 27 2.27 -4.05 10.39
N SER A 28 3.12 -5.05 10.11
CA SER A 28 4.05 -5.63 11.09
C SER A 28 5.40 -4.92 11.17
N SER A 29 5.68 -3.99 10.25
CA SER A 29 6.93 -3.25 10.21
C SER A 29 6.97 -2.10 11.22
N ARG A 30 8.17 -1.78 11.68
CA ARG A 30 8.43 -0.52 12.41
C ARG A 30 8.36 0.66 11.45
N ARG A 31 8.27 1.86 12.01
CA ARG A 31 8.25 3.12 11.26
C ARG A 31 9.44 3.21 10.30
N PHE A 32 9.15 3.51 9.03
CA PHE A 32 10.17 3.73 7.99
C PHE A 32 10.71 5.16 8.04
N SER A 33 11.90 5.38 7.47
CA SER A 33 12.43 6.73 7.24
C SER A 33 11.56 7.57 6.31
N ASP A 34 11.58 8.89 6.51
CA ASP A 34 10.79 9.86 5.74
C ASP A 34 11.13 9.87 4.23
N GLN A 35 12.28 9.32 3.84
CA GLN A 35 12.67 9.16 2.45
C GLN A 35 11.88 8.04 1.75
N ILE A 36 11.59 6.95 2.46
CA ILE A 36 10.96 5.74 1.90
C ILE A 36 9.43 5.79 2.08
N GLN A 37 8.94 6.45 3.14
CA GLN A 37 7.51 6.53 3.44
C GLN A 37 6.64 6.98 2.25
N PRO A 38 6.94 8.06 1.49
CA PRO A 38 6.06 8.53 0.42
C PRO A 38 5.85 7.48 -0.68
N MET A 39 6.90 6.70 -0.98
CA MET A 39 6.84 5.62 -1.95
C MET A 39 5.91 4.49 -1.46
N LEU A 40 6.05 4.07 -0.20
CA LEU A 40 5.23 3.01 0.38
C LEU A 40 3.76 3.44 0.54
N GLN A 41 3.51 4.71 0.90
CA GLN A 41 2.16 5.27 0.95
C GLN A 41 1.47 5.23 -0.41
N LYS A 42 2.19 5.61 -1.47
CA LYS A 42 1.67 5.52 -2.84
C LYS A 42 1.30 4.07 -3.19
N MET A 43 2.19 3.13 -2.91
CA MET A 43 1.96 1.70 -3.18
C MET A 43 0.77 1.14 -2.41
N TRP A 44 0.59 1.52 -1.14
CA TRP A 44 -0.56 1.12 -0.33
C TRP A 44 -1.89 1.54 -1.00
N MET A 45 -1.97 2.81 -1.39
CA MET A 45 -3.18 3.36 -2.02
C MET A 45 -3.42 2.73 -3.39
N GLU A 46 -2.37 2.60 -4.20
CA GLU A 46 -2.45 2.04 -5.55
C GLU A 46 -2.88 0.57 -5.53
N ALA A 47 -2.37 -0.22 -4.58
CA ALA A 47 -2.78 -1.61 -4.39
C ALA A 47 -4.29 -1.73 -4.11
N HIS A 48 -4.81 -0.93 -3.18
CA HIS A 48 -6.24 -0.94 -2.87
C HIS A 48 -7.11 -0.43 -4.02
N TYR A 49 -6.63 0.53 -4.81
CA TYR A 49 -7.32 0.94 -6.02
C TYR A 49 -7.40 -0.21 -7.01
N ILE A 50 -6.28 -0.91 -7.28
CA ILE A 50 -6.24 -2.05 -8.20
C ILE A 50 -7.19 -3.16 -7.73
N GLU A 51 -7.17 -3.54 -6.45
CA GLU A 51 -8.10 -4.55 -5.92
C GLU A 51 -9.56 -4.15 -6.10
N THR A 52 -9.88 -2.88 -5.81
CA THR A 52 -11.26 -2.41 -5.93
C THR A 52 -11.69 -2.33 -7.40
N GLU A 53 -10.83 -1.89 -8.30
CA GLU A 53 -11.08 -1.88 -9.75
C GLU A 53 -11.29 -3.30 -10.29
N GLN A 54 -10.51 -4.28 -9.81
CA GLN A 54 -10.69 -5.68 -10.17
C GLN A 54 -12.03 -6.24 -9.69
N ILE A 55 -12.43 -5.94 -8.45
CA ILE A 55 -13.71 -6.38 -7.89
C ILE A 55 -14.89 -5.72 -8.62
N GLN A 56 -14.77 -4.42 -8.92
CA GLN A 56 -15.84 -3.64 -9.54
C GLN A 56 -15.94 -3.88 -11.06
N GLY A 57 -14.85 -4.29 -11.71
CA GLY A 57 -14.78 -4.47 -13.16
C GLY A 57 -14.76 -3.17 -13.97
N SER A 58 -14.59 -2.02 -13.31
CA SER A 58 -14.56 -0.69 -13.92
C SER A 58 -13.54 0.22 -13.22
N GLN A 59 -13.00 1.20 -13.92
CA GLN A 59 -12.08 2.19 -13.35
C GLN A 59 -12.73 3.00 -12.23
N LEU A 60 -11.96 3.31 -11.18
CA LEU A 60 -12.45 4.09 -10.04
C LEU A 60 -12.54 5.56 -10.39
N GLY A 61 -13.74 6.13 -10.16
CA GLY A 61 -13.93 7.58 -10.17
C GLY A 61 -13.24 8.25 -8.97
N PRO A 62 -13.08 9.59 -8.99
CA PRO A 62 -12.49 10.35 -7.89
C PRO A 62 -13.17 10.09 -6.53
N VAL A 63 -14.50 9.93 -6.54
CA VAL A 63 -15.29 9.68 -5.33
C VAL A 63 -15.00 8.29 -4.76
N ASP A 64 -14.84 7.28 -5.62
CA ASP A 64 -14.56 5.93 -5.17
C ASP A 64 -13.13 5.81 -4.64
N LYS A 65 -12.17 6.50 -5.26
CA LYS A 65 -10.81 6.64 -4.71
C LYS A 65 -10.80 7.25 -3.32
N TYR A 66 -11.62 8.29 -3.09
CA TYR A 66 -11.81 8.86 -1.76
C TYR A 66 -12.39 7.85 -0.76
N ARG A 67 -13.42 7.08 -1.16
CA ARG A 67 -14.01 6.02 -0.32
C ARG A 67 -12.98 4.95 0.05
N VAL A 68 -12.18 4.51 -0.91
CA VAL A 68 -11.11 3.52 -0.69
C VAL A 68 -10.11 4.06 0.33
N GLY A 69 -9.65 5.31 0.17
CA GLY A 69 -8.73 5.94 1.12
C GLY A 69 -9.30 6.06 2.53
N LYS A 70 -10.59 6.34 2.67
CA LYS A 70 -11.25 6.37 3.98
C LYS A 70 -11.39 4.97 4.60
N LYS A 71 -11.64 3.95 3.78
CA LYS A 71 -11.79 2.55 4.23
C LYS A 71 -10.45 1.94 4.65
N HIS A 72 -9.37 2.33 3.99
CA HIS A 72 -8.03 1.77 4.18
C HIS A 72 -7.05 2.86 4.63
N PRO A 73 -7.12 3.32 5.88
CA PRO A 73 -6.19 4.33 6.40
C PRO A 73 -4.75 3.79 6.38
N LEU A 74 -3.79 4.71 6.28
CA LEU A 74 -2.37 4.35 6.25
C LEU A 74 -1.97 3.66 7.58
N PRO A 75 -1.23 2.54 7.52
CA PRO A 75 -0.75 1.88 8.73
C PRO A 75 0.31 2.73 9.45
N PRO A 76 0.46 2.59 10.77
CA PRO A 76 1.39 3.39 11.59
C PRO A 76 2.85 3.38 11.10
N ALA A 77 3.27 2.29 10.43
CA ALA A 77 4.63 2.14 9.91
C ALA A 77 4.98 3.17 8.82
N ILE A 78 3.97 3.59 8.04
CA ILE A 78 4.10 4.58 6.97
C ILE A 78 3.27 5.83 7.27
N TRP A 79 2.90 6.03 8.53
CA TRP A 79 2.24 7.22 9.03
C TRP A 79 3.29 8.27 9.44
N LYS A 80 2.96 9.55 9.24
CA LYS A 80 3.80 10.70 9.61
C LYS A 80 3.89 10.88 11.12
#